data_AF-A0A945WH53-F1
#
_entry.id   AF-A0A945WH53-F1
#
_cell.length_a   1.000
_cell.length_b   1.000
_cell.length_c   1.000
_cell.angle_alpha   90.00
_cell.angle_beta   90.00
_cell.angle_gamma   90.00
#
_symmetry.space_group_name_H-M   'P 1'
#
loop_
_entity.id
_entity.type
_entity.pdbx_description
1 polymer ?
#
loop_
_entity_poly.entity_id
_entity_poly.type
_entity_poly.pdbx_seq_one_letter_code
_entity_poly.pdbx_strand_id
1 'polypeptide(L)'
;MRDLMLIVHFIGLAMALGTGFANMFLGSAAAKMEPAERGPFMSKTMVLVRMGQIGLGLLLISGFYMITPYWGSLMEMPLLMAKLGLVLAIAILVTVISLRVKKSQKEGNPALLMTIKPLGMANFFIAITVVILAVLIFH
;
A
#
# COMPACT_ATOMS: atom_id res chain seq x y z
N MET A 1 -15.88 17.93 -10.19
CA MET A 1 -14.52 17.67 -9.64
C MET A 1 -14.50 16.59 -8.55
N ARG A 2 -15.46 16.59 -7.62
CA ARG A 2 -15.55 15.57 -6.55
C ARG A 2 -15.65 14.14 -7.08
N ASP A 3 -16.53 13.88 -8.06
CA ASP A 3 -16.73 12.53 -8.61
C ASP A 3 -15.50 12.04 -9.39
N LEU A 4 -14.82 12.92 -10.11
CA LEU A 4 -13.55 12.61 -10.76
C LEU A 4 -12.50 12.18 -9.73
N MET A 5 -12.39 12.90 -8.62
CA MET A 5 -11.43 12.58 -7.55
C MET A 5 -11.80 11.28 -6.83
N LEU A 6 -13.09 10.99 -6.66
CA LEU A 6 -13.59 9.70 -6.17
C LEU A 6 -13.20 8.55 -7.10
N ILE A 7 -13.37 8.71 -8.42
CA ILE A 7 -12.95 7.71 -9.41
C ILE A 7 -11.44 7.48 -9.31
N VAL A 8 -10.64 8.56 -9.29
CA VAL A 8 -9.18 8.46 -9.13
C VAL A 8 -8.81 7.79 -7.81
N HIS A 9 -9.53 8.08 -6.73
CA HIS A 9 -9.33 7.46 -5.42
C HIS A 9 -9.56 5.95 -5.47
N PHE A 10 -10.67 5.50 -6.08
CA PHE A 10 -10.97 4.08 -6.21
C PHE A 10 -10.03 3.35 -7.17
N ILE A 11 -9.55 3.99 -8.24
CA ILE A 11 -8.50 3.43 -9.09
C ILE A 11 -7.21 3.26 -8.29
N GLY A 12 -6.81 4.29 -7.55
CA GLY A 12 -5.64 4.23 -6.66
C GLY A 12 -5.78 3.10 -5.63
N LEU A 13 -6.98 2.95 -5.06
CA LEU A 13 -7.30 1.89 -4.11
C LEU A 13 -7.15 0.50 -4.72
N ALA A 14 -7.76 0.28 -5.88
CA ALA A 14 -7.70 -0.99 -6.60
C ALA A 14 -6.24 -1.35 -6.96
N MET A 15 -5.45 -0.38 -7.44
CA MET A 15 -4.04 -0.59 -7.76
C MET A 15 -3.20 -0.91 -6.52
N ALA A 16 -3.34 -0.13 -5.45
CA ALA A 16 -2.52 -0.29 -4.23
C ALA A 16 -2.84 -1.59 -3.48
N LEU A 17 -4.13 -1.85 -3.20
CA LEU A 17 -4.54 -3.08 -2.52
C LEU A 17 -4.39 -4.30 -3.42
N GLY A 18 -4.77 -4.20 -4.70
CA GLY A 18 -4.63 -5.29 -5.67
C GLY A 18 -3.19 -5.77 -5.80
N THR A 19 -2.22 -4.85 -5.74
CA THR A 19 -0.79 -5.19 -5.67
C THR A 19 -0.44 -6.01 -4.42
N GLY A 20 -1.00 -5.65 -3.25
CA GLY A 20 -0.81 -6.39 -2.00
C GLY A 20 -1.33 -7.82 -2.09
N PHE A 21 -2.55 -8.00 -2.59
CA PHE A 21 -3.12 -9.32 -2.87
C PHE A 21 -2.27 -10.10 -3.87
N ALA A 22 -1.92 -9.51 -5.00
CA ALA A 22 -1.10 -10.16 -6.03
C ALA A 22 0.25 -10.63 -5.46
N ASN A 23 0.95 -9.80 -4.70
CA ASN A 23 2.24 -10.17 -4.10
C ASN A 23 2.10 -11.30 -3.07
N MET A 24 0.98 -11.40 -2.35
CA MET A 24 0.72 -12.51 -1.43
C MET A 24 0.58 -13.85 -2.18
N PHE A 25 -0.19 -13.86 -3.28
CA PHE A 25 -0.37 -15.06 -4.11
C PHE A 25 0.91 -15.42 -4.87
N LEU A 26 1.59 -14.43 -5.46
CA LEU A 26 2.85 -14.63 -6.19
C LEU A 26 3.98 -15.10 -5.26
N GLY A 27 4.06 -14.56 -4.05
CA GLY A 27 5.01 -15.03 -3.04
C GLY A 27 4.75 -16.49 -2.64
N SER A 28 3.47 -16.89 -2.57
CA SER A 28 3.07 -18.28 -2.29
C SER A 28 3.40 -19.22 -3.46
N ALA A 29 3.23 -18.75 -4.70
CA ALA A 29 3.63 -19.49 -5.90
C ALA A 29 5.16 -19.64 -5.97
N ALA A 30 5.91 -18.57 -5.74
CA ALA A 30 7.37 -18.57 -5.72
C ALA A 30 7.94 -19.53 -4.66
N ALA A 31 7.30 -19.66 -3.50
CA ALA A 31 7.73 -20.58 -2.45
C ALA A 31 7.74 -22.06 -2.90
N LYS A 32 6.94 -22.41 -3.90
CA LYS A 32 6.83 -23.78 -4.45
C LYS A 32 7.77 -24.03 -5.63
N MET A 33 8.43 -23.00 -6.16
CA MET A 33 9.38 -23.10 -7.28
C MET A 33 10.75 -23.58 -6.82
N GLU A 34 11.54 -24.09 -7.77
CA GLU A 34 12.95 -24.42 -7.52
C GLU A 34 13.75 -23.15 -7.14
N PRO A 35 14.75 -23.24 -6.23
CA PRO A 35 15.50 -22.08 -5.77
C PRO A 35 16.13 -21.23 -6.90
N ALA A 36 16.53 -21.87 -8.00
CA ALA A 36 17.12 -21.20 -9.15
C ALA A 36 16.12 -20.33 -9.94
N GLU A 37 14.83 -20.69 -9.93
CA GLU A 37 13.79 -19.99 -10.71
C GLU A 37 13.12 -18.86 -9.92
N ARG A 38 13.21 -18.88 -8.59
CA ARG A 38 12.55 -17.90 -7.70
C ARG A 38 13.00 -16.47 -7.97
N GLY A 39 14.30 -16.24 -8.12
CA GLY A 39 14.86 -14.90 -8.35
C GLY A 39 14.34 -14.27 -9.64
N PRO A 40 14.50 -14.94 -10.80
CA PRO A 40 13.96 -14.49 -12.07
C PRO A 40 12.43 -14.33 -12.09
N PHE A 41 11.69 -15.19 -11.39
CA PHE A 41 10.24 -15.02 -11.25
C PHE A 41 9.88 -13.74 -10.48
N MET A 42 10.48 -13.56 -9.30
CA MET A 42 10.21 -12.39 -8.46
C MET A 42 10.62 -11.08 -9.15
N SER A 43 11.70 -11.06 -9.94
CA SER A 43 12.12 -9.86 -10.66
C SER A 43 11.09 -9.42 -11.70
N LYS A 44 10.47 -10.36 -12.43
CA LYS A 44 9.38 -10.06 -13.38
C LYS A 44 8.14 -9.49 -12.68
N THR A 45 7.88 -9.91 -11.45
CA THR A 45 6.74 -9.40 -10.67
C THR A 45 6.96 -8.00 -10.09
N MET A 46 8.17 -7.43 -10.16
CA MET A 46 8.46 -6.08 -9.65
C MET A 46 7.65 -4.97 -10.33
N VAL A 47 7.09 -5.22 -11.52
CA VAL A 47 6.15 -4.29 -12.17
C VAL A 47 4.92 -4.02 -11.30
N LEU A 48 4.46 -5.03 -10.54
CA LEU A 48 3.32 -4.88 -9.63
C LEU A 48 3.67 -3.97 -8.47
N VAL A 49 4.89 -4.04 -7.94
CA VAL A 49 5.35 -3.12 -6.88
C VAL A 49 5.27 -1.67 -7.34
N ARG A 50 5.67 -1.38 -8.60
CA ARG A 50 5.54 -0.04 -9.18
C ARG A 50 4.08 0.37 -9.33
N MET A 51 3.21 -0.53 -9.78
CA MET A 51 1.76 -0.29 -9.86
C MET A 51 1.19 0.09 -8.49
N GLY A 52 1.56 -0.64 -7.43
CA GLY A 52 1.12 -0.33 -6.07
C GLY A 52 1.60 1.03 -5.57
N GLN A 53 2.84 1.43 -5.90
CA GLN A 53 3.36 2.76 -5.57
C GLN A 53 2.61 3.89 -6.29
N ILE A 54 2.30 3.71 -7.57
CA ILE A 54 1.48 4.65 -8.34
C ILE A 54 0.07 4.74 -7.72
N GLY A 55 -0.54 3.59 -7.42
CA GLY A 55 -1.85 3.53 -6.77
C GLY A 55 -1.88 4.26 -5.42
N LEU A 56 -0.84 4.10 -4.61
CA LEU A 56 -0.69 4.84 -3.35
C LEU A 56 -0.56 6.35 -3.58
N GLY A 57 0.20 6.78 -4.60
CA GLY A 57 0.28 8.19 -4.97
C GLY A 57 -1.08 8.77 -5.34
N LEU A 58 -1.86 8.05 -6.15
CA LEU A 58 -3.23 8.44 -6.52
C LEU A 58 -4.13 8.52 -5.29
N LEU A 59 -4.07 7.54 -4.38
CA LEU A 59 -4.83 7.53 -3.14
C LEU A 59 -4.56 8.73 -2.25
N LEU A 60 -3.28 9.08 -2.07
CA LEU A 60 -2.89 10.20 -1.23
C LEU A 60 -3.40 11.52 -1.83
N ILE A 61 -3.12 11.77 -3.10
CA ILE A 61 -3.52 13.02 -3.77
C ILE A 61 -5.05 13.19 -3.75
N SER A 62 -5.77 12.16 -4.18
CA SER A 62 -7.24 12.19 -4.22
C SER A 62 -7.86 12.22 -2.81
N GLY A 63 -7.30 11.49 -1.85
CA GLY A 63 -7.78 11.45 -0.47
C GLY A 63 -7.60 12.80 0.24
N PHE A 64 -6.46 13.45 0.06
CA PHE A 64 -6.21 14.81 0.58
C PHE A 64 -7.14 15.85 -0.04
N TYR A 65 -7.52 15.70 -1.31
CA TYR A 65 -8.53 16.56 -1.91
C TYR A 65 -9.92 16.31 -1.31
N MET A 66 -10.33 15.05 -1.17
CA MET A 66 -11.66 14.68 -0.71
C MET A 66 -11.94 15.04 0.76
N ILE A 67 -10.91 15.18 1.59
CA ILE A 67 -11.06 15.59 3.00
C ILE A 67 -11.23 17.10 3.19
N THR A 68 -10.91 17.93 2.18
CA THR A 68 -10.99 19.39 2.30
C THR A 68 -12.29 19.94 2.90
N PRO A 69 -13.51 19.46 2.55
CA PRO A 69 -14.75 19.95 3.18
C PRO A 69 -14.96 19.46 4.62
N TYR A 70 -14.24 18.41 5.06
CA TYR A 70 -14.37 17.80 6.39
C TYR A 70 -13.34 18.33 7.39
N TRP A 71 -12.48 19.28 7.02
CA TRP A 71 -11.45 19.82 7.92
C TRP A 71 -12.04 20.48 9.17
N GLY A 72 -13.18 21.18 9.03
CA GLY A 72 -13.83 21.87 10.14
C GLY A 72 -14.49 20.94 11.16
N SER A 73 -14.94 19.77 10.73
CA SER A 73 -15.64 18.78 11.57
C SER A 73 -14.77 17.57 11.91
N LEU A 74 -13.46 17.63 11.63
CA LEU A 74 -12.59 16.46 11.76
C LEU A 74 -12.53 15.92 13.19
N MET A 75 -12.54 16.82 14.17
CA MET A 75 -12.52 16.47 15.60
C MET A 75 -13.81 15.76 16.04
N GLU A 76 -14.92 15.99 15.34
CA GLU A 76 -16.21 15.36 15.60
C GLU A 76 -16.35 14.00 14.91
N MET A 77 -15.40 13.64 14.02
CA MET A 77 -15.39 12.42 13.23
C MET A 77 -14.21 11.50 13.62
N PRO A 78 -14.23 10.85 14.80
CA PRO A 78 -13.10 10.08 15.32
C PRO A 78 -12.70 8.92 14.39
N LEU A 79 -13.65 8.31 13.68
CA LEU A 79 -13.36 7.27 12.69
C LEU A 79 -12.59 7.81 11.48
N LEU A 80 -12.89 9.02 11.02
CA LEU A 80 -12.16 9.68 9.94
C LEU A 80 -10.74 10.02 10.38
N MET A 81 -10.56 10.50 11.61
CA MET A 81 -9.23 10.75 12.16
C MET A 81 -8.41 9.45 12.29
N ALA A 82 -9.03 8.36 12.75
CA ALA A 82 -8.39 7.04 12.78
C ALA A 82 -7.98 6.57 11.37
N LYS A 83 -8.86 6.71 10.37
CA LYS A 83 -8.56 6.38 8.96
C LYS A 83 -7.33 7.14 8.48
N LEU A 84 -7.24 8.44 8.73
CA LEU A 84 -6.11 9.26 8.30
C LEU A 84 -4.81 8.86 9.00
N GLY A 85 -4.87 8.54 10.30
CA GLY A 85 -3.73 7.99 11.03
C GLY A 85 -3.21 6.70 10.41
N LEU A 86 -4.11 5.78 10.02
CA LEU A 86 -3.73 4.55 9.33
C LEU A 86 -3.18 4.79 7.93
N VAL A 87 -3.72 5.74 7.16
CA VAL A 87 -3.15 6.15 5.86
C VAL A 87 -1.73 6.68 6.01
N LEU A 88 -1.48 7.48 7.06
CA LEU A 88 -0.15 7.99 7.36
C LEU A 88 0.81 6.86 7.75
N ALA A 89 0.34 5.90 8.54
CA ALA A 89 1.11 4.70 8.90
C ALA A 89 1.49 3.87 7.66
N ILE A 90 0.56 3.69 6.70
CA ILE A 90 0.83 3.04 5.41
C ILE A 90 1.93 3.79 4.65
N ALA A 91 1.83 5.11 4.53
CA ALA A 91 2.81 5.92 3.80
C ALA A 91 4.22 5.77 4.41
N ILE A 92 4.32 5.78 5.75
CA ILE A 92 5.58 5.55 6.46
C ILE A 92 6.10 4.14 6.19
N LEU A 93 5.27 3.11 6.33
CA LEU A 93 5.68 1.71 6.11
C LEU A 93 6.19 1.49 4.68
N VAL A 94 5.47 2.00 3.68
CA VAL A 94 5.87 1.90 2.27
C VAL A 94 7.19 2.64 2.01
N THR A 95 7.41 3.78 2.65
CA THR A 95 8.67 4.53 2.56
C THR A 95 9.82 3.74 3.19
N VAL A 96 9.62 3.18 4.39
CA VAL A 96 10.61 2.33 5.07
C VAL A 96 10.95 1.10 4.24
N ILE A 97 9.95 0.42 3.68
CA ILE A 97 10.14 -0.73 2.78
C ILE A 97 10.97 -0.29 1.57
N SER A 98 10.60 0.81 0.92
CA SER A 98 11.30 1.32 -0.28
C SER A 98 12.76 1.68 -0.01
N LEU A 99 13.05 2.28 1.16
CA LEU A 99 14.41 2.59 1.59
C LEU A 99 15.22 1.31 1.87
N ARG A 100 14.62 0.31 2.53
CA ARG A 100 15.28 -0.98 2.81
C ARG A 100 15.59 -1.76 1.53
N VAL A 101 14.67 -1.76 0.55
CA VAL A 101 14.91 -2.35 -0.79
C VAL A 101 16.11 -1.69 -1.46
N LYS A 102 16.12 -0.35 -1.54
CA LYS A 102 17.22 0.41 -2.15
C LYS A 102 18.55 0.16 -1.44
N LYS A 103 18.55 0.12 -0.11
CA LYS A 103 19.74 -0.15 0.70
C LYS A 103 20.27 -1.56 0.47
N SER A 104 19.39 -2.57 0.45
CA SER A 104 19.76 -3.96 0.18
C SER A 104 20.37 -4.14 -1.22
N GLN A 105 19.81 -3.47 -2.25
CA GLN A 105 20.36 -3.52 -3.61
C GLN A 105 21.75 -2.88 -3.71
N LYS A 106 22.03 -1.81 -2.94
CA LYS A 106 23.33 -1.13 -2.94
C LYS A 106 24.39 -1.86 -2.14
N GLU A 107 24.02 -2.40 -0.98
CA GLU A 107 24.96 -3.02 -0.03
C GLU A 107 25.08 -4.54 -0.20
N GLY A 108 24.27 -5.15 -1.09
CA GLY A 108 24.26 -6.60 -1.30
C GLY A 108 23.84 -7.40 -0.06
N ASN A 109 23.21 -6.76 0.93
CA ASN A 109 22.88 -7.39 2.21
C ASN A 109 21.47 -8.03 2.17
N PRO A 110 21.37 -9.39 2.13
CA PRO A 110 20.10 -10.09 2.05
C PRO A 110 19.29 -10.05 3.35
N ALA A 111 19.92 -9.74 4.51
CA ALA A 111 19.22 -9.66 5.79
C ALA A 111 18.16 -8.55 5.82
N LEU A 112 18.39 -7.45 5.10
CA LEU A 112 17.43 -6.37 4.96
C LEU A 112 16.15 -6.82 4.24
N LEU A 113 16.25 -7.77 3.30
CA LEU A 113 15.10 -8.29 2.55
C LEU A 113 14.19 -9.16 3.43
N MET A 114 14.75 -9.89 4.38
CA MET A 114 13.97 -10.73 5.30
C MET A 114 13.00 -9.90 6.16
N THR A 115 13.39 -8.66 6.49
CA THR A 115 12.54 -7.75 7.28
C THR A 115 11.40 -7.11 6.48
N ILE A 116 11.40 -7.21 5.14
CA ILE A 116 10.39 -6.59 4.28
C ILE A 116 9.07 -7.36 4.33
N LYS A 117 9.12 -8.70 4.37
CA LYS A 117 7.93 -9.55 4.38
C LYS A 117 6.95 -9.21 5.51
N PRO A 118 7.36 -9.15 6.80
CA PRO A 118 6.44 -8.79 7.87
C PRO A 118 5.92 -7.36 7.76
N LEU A 119 6.74 -6.40 7.31
CA LEU A 119 6.31 -5.02 7.08
C LEU A 119 5.27 -4.92 5.95
N GLY A 120 5.43 -5.69 4.88
CA GLY A 120 4.48 -5.77 3.78
C GLY A 120 3.14 -6.38 4.20
N MET A 121 3.16 -7.43 5.04
CA MET A 121 1.92 -8.00 5.59
C MET A 121 1.22 -7.02 6.53
N ALA A 122 1.95 -6.34 7.41
CA ALA A 122 1.38 -5.29 8.27
C ALA A 122 0.73 -4.19 7.43
N ASN A 123 1.44 -3.70 6.40
CA ASN A 123 0.91 -2.68 5.48
C ASN A 123 -0.38 -3.13 4.78
N PHE A 124 -0.44 -4.40 4.36
CA PHE A 124 -1.63 -4.97 3.72
C PHE A 124 -2.85 -5.02 4.66
N PHE A 125 -2.68 -5.49 5.90
CA PHE A 125 -3.77 -5.51 6.88
C PHE A 125 -4.23 -4.09 7.25
N ILE A 126 -3.30 -3.15 7.44
CA ILE A 126 -3.65 -1.75 7.69
C ILE A 126 -4.46 -1.18 6.51
N ALA A 127 -4.07 -1.50 5.27
CA ALA A 127 -4.81 -1.05 4.08
C ALA A 127 -6.23 -1.62 4.01
N ILE A 128 -6.45 -2.88 4.40
CA ILE A 128 -7.80 -3.45 4.52
C ILE A 128 -8.60 -2.70 5.59
N THR A 129 -8.03 -2.47 6.76
CA THR A 129 -8.68 -1.71 7.83
C THR A 129 -9.08 -0.31 7.38
N VAL A 130 -8.24 0.37 6.59
CA VAL A 130 -8.56 1.68 5.99
C VAL A 130 -9.79 1.61 5.08
N VAL A 131 -9.95 0.53 4.30
CA VAL A 131 -11.15 0.31 3.47
C VAL A 131 -12.38 0.08 4.31
N ILE A 132 -12.29 -0.76 5.33
CA ILE A 132 -13.40 -1.03 6.24
C ILE A 132 -13.87 0.27 6.90
N LEU A 133 -12.94 1.07 7.43
CA LEU A 133 -13.26 2.39 8.00
C LEU A 133 -13.87 3.32 6.95
N ALA A 134 -13.36 3.32 5.72
CA ALA A 134 -13.93 4.14 4.65
C ALA A 134 -15.39 3.79 4.37
N VAL A 135 -15.74 2.50 4.33
CA VAL A 135 -17.14 2.07 4.17
C VAL A 135 -17.97 2.54 5.37
N LEU A 136 -17.50 2.30 6.60
CA LEU A 136 -18.25 2.68 7.81
C LEU A 136 -18.48 4.20 7.96
N ILE A 137 -17.60 5.03 7.41
CA ILE A 137 -17.71 6.50 7.48
C ILE A 137 -18.62 7.06 6.37
N PHE A 138 -18.62 6.44 5.19
CA PHE A 138 -19.20 7.02 3.97
C PHE A 138 -20.38 6.23 3.37
N HIS A 139 -20.79 5.10 3.97
CA HIS A 139 -22.14 4.54 3.80
C HIS A 139 -23.12 5.38 4.62
#